data_AF-A0A345NLA5-F1
#
_entry.id   AF-A0A345NLA5-F1
#
_cell.length_a   1.000
_cell.length_b   1.000
_cell.length_c   1.000
_cell.angle_alpha   90.00
_cell.angle_beta   90.00
_cell.angle_gamma   90.00
#
_symmetry.space_group_name_H-M   'P 1'
#
loop_
_entity.id
_entity.type
_entity.pdbx_description
1 polymer ?
#
loop_
_entity_poly.entity_id
_entity_poly.type
_entity_poly.pdbx_seq_one_letter_code
_entity_poly.pdbx_strand_id
1 'polypeptide(L)'
;MDRPQPGTGVAPARPAASRAAALAALDDLQDAAADLGMDEATGLVDAVVDDLGHLLVDLAEGSSAPTPRPRVVGAIGGPARPVDHASCRVAAAALGRVSAVLAAGAPVWAPPAGVVAEKLADLLIQVADTPRGGQLSPSARGLVVRRVNALSRRLRSLG
;
A
#
# COMPACT_ATOMS: atom_id res chain seq x y z
N MET A 1 44.06 32.37 14.92
CA MET A 1 42.71 32.60 14.35
C MET A 1 42.05 31.23 14.23
N ASP A 2 41.30 30.82 15.24
CA ASP A 2 40.52 29.58 15.21
C ASP A 2 39.21 29.83 14.46
N ARG A 3 38.95 29.03 13.41
CA ARG A 3 37.64 28.98 12.75
C ARG A 3 36.77 27.96 13.47
N PRO A 4 35.54 28.31 13.88
CA PRO A 4 34.61 27.31 14.43
C PRO A 4 34.12 26.36 13.35
N GLN A 5 34.14 25.07 13.66
CA GLN A 5 33.60 23.98 12.85
C GLN A 5 32.06 24.01 12.89
N PRO A 6 31.35 23.85 11.76
CA PRO A 6 29.89 23.77 11.77
C PRO A 6 29.44 22.45 12.39
N GLY A 7 28.60 22.54 13.41
CA GLY A 7 28.02 21.39 14.09
C GLY A 7 27.17 20.55 13.15
N THR A 8 27.42 19.24 13.15
CA THR A 8 26.61 18.21 12.50
C THR A 8 25.23 18.22 13.16
N GLY A 9 24.27 18.92 12.54
CA GLY A 9 22.88 18.89 12.96
C GLY A 9 22.34 17.47 12.80
N VAL A 10 22.15 16.76 13.91
CA VAL A 10 21.38 15.53 13.94
C VAL A 10 19.96 15.92 13.56
N ALA A 11 19.52 15.51 12.37
CA ALA A 11 18.13 15.68 11.96
C ALA A 11 17.22 15.08 13.06
N PRO A 12 16.16 15.79 13.49
CA PRO A 12 15.31 15.28 14.55
C PRO A 12 14.75 13.92 14.15
N ALA A 13 14.87 12.94 15.05
CA ALA A 13 14.29 11.62 14.86
C ALA A 13 12.80 11.78 14.55
N ARG A 14 12.34 11.16 13.45
CA ARG A 14 10.92 11.16 13.11
C ARG A 14 10.16 10.54 14.28
N PRO A 15 9.11 11.18 14.81
CA PRO A 15 8.31 10.57 15.86
C PRO A 15 7.77 9.23 15.35
N ALA A 16 7.83 8.21 16.21
CA ALA A 16 7.24 6.91 15.92
C ALA A 16 5.75 7.09 15.57
N ALA A 17 5.24 6.24 14.68
CA ALA A 17 3.83 6.25 14.33
C ALA A 17 2.96 6.16 15.59
N SER A 18 2.08 7.13 15.79
CA SER A 18 1.14 7.12 16.91
C SER A 18 -0.06 6.23 16.58
N ARG A 19 -0.72 5.69 17.62
CA ARG A 19 -1.99 4.94 17.47
C ARG A 19 -3.02 5.72 16.65
N ALA A 20 -3.16 7.02 16.89
CA ALA A 20 -4.07 7.88 16.14
C ALA A 20 -3.70 7.99 14.66
N ALA A 21 -2.40 8.07 14.33
CA ALA A 21 -1.94 8.10 12.94
C ALA A 21 -2.20 6.77 12.21
N ALA A 22 -2.05 5.63 12.89
CA ALA A 22 -2.37 4.32 12.35
C ALA A 22 -3.87 4.16 12.04
N LEU A 23 -4.74 4.61 12.94
CA LEU A 23 -6.19 4.57 12.74
C LEU A 23 -6.65 5.53 11.63
N ALA A 24 -6.10 6.76 11.58
CA ALA A 24 -6.42 7.69 10.49
C ALA A 24 -5.98 7.14 9.11
N ALA A 25 -4.83 6.47 9.05
CA ALA A 25 -4.37 5.81 7.83
C ALA A 25 -5.23 4.59 7.45
N LEU A 26 -5.84 3.91 8.42
CA LEU A 26 -6.78 2.83 8.18
C LEU A 26 -8.08 3.39 7.57
N ASP A 27 -8.63 4.45 8.15
CA ASP A 27 -9.84 5.11 7.63
C ASP A 27 -9.62 5.59 6.18
N ASP A 28 -8.48 6.26 5.92
CA ASP A 28 -8.07 6.68 4.58
C ASP A 28 -8.02 5.53 3.57
N LEU A 29 -7.62 4.33 4.04
CA LEU A 29 -7.45 3.15 3.21
C LEU A 29 -8.79 2.45 2.93
N GLN A 30 -9.71 2.45 3.89
CA GLN A 30 -11.06 1.89 3.74
C GLN A 30 -11.92 2.70 2.77
N ASP A 31 -11.70 4.02 2.70
CA ASP A 31 -12.34 4.91 1.74
C ASP A 31 -11.70 4.82 0.33
N ALA A 32 -10.57 4.15 0.20
CA ALA A 32 -9.78 4.03 -1.02
C ALA A 32 -9.98 2.69 -1.73
N ALA A 33 -11.04 2.58 -2.54
CA ALA A 33 -11.24 1.44 -3.44
C ALA A 33 -10.72 1.77 -4.85
N ALA A 34 -9.68 1.07 -5.32
CA ALA A 34 -9.18 1.24 -6.69
C ALA A 34 -9.89 0.28 -7.64
N ASP A 35 -10.64 0.81 -8.61
CA ASP A 35 -11.21 0.00 -9.69
C ASP A 35 -10.28 0.00 -10.92
N LEU A 36 -9.67 -1.15 -11.18
CA LEU A 36 -8.77 -1.38 -12.30
C LEU A 36 -9.51 -1.75 -13.60
N GLY A 37 -10.84 -1.79 -13.57
CA GLY A 37 -11.67 -2.25 -14.68
C GLY A 37 -11.51 -3.75 -14.96
N MET A 38 -10.95 -4.52 -14.03
CA MET A 38 -10.84 -5.97 -14.13
C MET A 38 -10.97 -6.62 -12.76
N ASP A 39 -11.93 -7.54 -12.63
CA ASP A 39 -12.31 -8.10 -11.33
C ASP A 39 -11.17 -8.84 -10.63
N GLU A 40 -10.33 -9.56 -11.39
CA GLU A 40 -9.19 -10.29 -10.82
C GLU A 40 -8.16 -9.33 -10.19
N ALA A 41 -7.73 -8.30 -10.91
CA ALA A 41 -6.73 -7.38 -10.38
C ALA A 41 -7.32 -6.48 -9.29
N THR A 42 -8.58 -6.06 -9.44
CA THR A 42 -9.31 -5.28 -8.41
C THR A 42 -9.40 -6.09 -7.12
N GLY A 43 -9.89 -7.33 -7.17
CA GLY A 43 -9.96 -8.19 -5.99
C GLY A 43 -8.59 -8.52 -5.38
N LEU A 44 -7.53 -8.60 -6.19
CA LEU A 44 -6.16 -8.74 -5.66
C LEU A 44 -5.65 -7.47 -4.99
N VAL A 45 -6.00 -6.29 -5.50
CA VAL A 45 -5.70 -5.01 -4.85
C VAL A 45 -6.46 -4.90 -3.54
N ASP A 46 -7.76 -5.20 -3.55
CA ASP A 46 -8.60 -5.21 -2.35
C ASP A 46 -8.04 -6.14 -1.27
N ALA A 47 -7.57 -7.33 -1.64
CA ALA A 47 -6.93 -8.24 -0.69
C ALA A 47 -5.63 -7.67 -0.09
N VAL A 48 -4.82 -6.96 -0.87
CA VAL A 48 -3.60 -6.31 -0.34
C VAL A 48 -3.94 -5.12 0.54
N VAL A 49 -4.97 -4.35 0.16
CA VAL A 49 -5.50 -3.21 0.93
C VAL A 49 -6.07 -3.69 2.27
N ASP A 50 -6.86 -4.78 2.25
CA ASP A 50 -7.39 -5.42 3.46
C ASP A 50 -6.26 -5.87 4.37
N ASP A 51 -5.29 -6.64 3.86
CA ASP A 51 -4.14 -7.09 4.65
C ASP A 51 -3.36 -5.91 5.26
N LEU A 52 -3.19 -4.80 4.54
CA LEU A 52 -2.52 -3.57 5.02
C LEU A 52 -3.32 -2.87 6.11
N GLY A 53 -4.64 -2.72 5.96
CA GLY A 53 -5.49 -2.05 6.96
C GLY A 53 -5.44 -2.78 8.29
N HIS A 54 -5.50 -4.07 8.20
CA HIS A 54 -5.28 -4.98 9.29
C HIS A 54 -3.89 -4.87 9.96
N LEU A 55 -2.80 -4.70 9.20
CA LEU A 55 -1.47 -4.41 9.76
C LEU A 55 -1.43 -3.05 10.46
N LEU A 56 -2.21 -2.08 10.00
CA LEU A 56 -2.36 -0.80 10.72
C LEU A 56 -3.08 -0.99 12.07
N VAL A 57 -4.04 -1.92 12.17
CA VAL A 57 -4.63 -2.30 13.46
C VAL A 57 -3.58 -2.92 14.37
N ASP A 58 -2.79 -3.88 13.88
CA ASP A 58 -1.68 -4.48 14.66
C ASP A 58 -0.68 -3.40 15.11
N LEU A 59 -0.37 -2.41 14.26
CA LEU A 59 0.50 -1.29 14.61
C LEU A 59 -0.13 -0.40 15.70
N ALA A 60 -1.43 -0.10 15.57
CA ALA A 60 -2.18 0.73 16.51
C ALA A 60 -2.29 0.10 17.91
N GLU A 61 -2.34 -1.24 17.98
CA GLU A 61 -2.31 -2.01 19.22
C GLU A 61 -0.89 -2.26 19.75
N GLY A 62 0.16 -1.87 18.99
CA GLY A 62 1.55 -2.04 19.40
C GLY A 62 2.03 -3.50 19.32
N SER A 63 1.42 -4.31 18.47
CA SER A 63 1.77 -5.73 18.30
C SER A 63 3.22 -5.90 17.84
N SER A 64 3.97 -6.74 18.54
CA SER A 64 5.37 -7.05 18.20
C SER A 64 5.50 -7.91 16.94
N ALA A 65 4.44 -8.60 16.52
CA ALA A 65 4.33 -9.39 15.31
C ALA A 65 2.94 -9.23 14.66
N PRO A 66 2.80 -9.42 13.34
CA PRO A 66 1.49 -9.42 12.68
C PRO A 66 0.59 -10.55 13.18
N THR A 67 -0.72 -10.28 13.26
CA THR A 67 -1.70 -11.31 13.59
C THR A 67 -1.92 -12.26 12.40
N PRO A 68 -1.79 -13.60 12.56
CA PRO A 68 -2.02 -14.55 11.47
C PRO A 68 -3.46 -14.49 10.93
N ARG A 69 -3.64 -14.58 9.60
CA ARG A 69 -4.98 -14.46 8.99
C ARG A 69 -5.39 -15.63 8.09
N PRO A 70 -6.68 -16.02 8.12
CA PRO A 70 -7.22 -17.00 7.19
C PRO A 70 -7.23 -16.44 5.76
N ARG A 71 -6.93 -17.32 4.80
CA ARG A 71 -6.86 -16.94 3.38
C ARG A 71 -8.25 -16.88 2.77
N VAL A 72 -8.67 -15.70 2.32
CA VAL A 72 -9.77 -15.58 1.35
C VAL A 72 -9.14 -15.24 0.01
N VAL A 73 -9.12 -16.23 -0.90
CA VAL A 73 -8.69 -16.03 -2.29
C VAL A 73 -9.91 -16.28 -3.15
N GLY A 74 -10.44 -15.23 -3.77
CA GLY A 74 -11.53 -15.38 -4.71
C GLY A 74 -12.02 -14.06 -5.29
N ALA A 75 -11.66 -13.81 -6.54
CA ALA A 75 -12.48 -13.00 -7.45
C ALA A 75 -12.71 -13.84 -8.70
N ILE A 76 -13.96 -14.18 -8.99
CA ILE A 76 -14.35 -14.81 -10.25
C ILE A 76 -14.40 -13.70 -11.31
N GLY A 77 -13.62 -13.85 -12.38
CA GLY A 77 -13.44 -12.81 -13.38
C GLY A 77 -14.73 -12.46 -14.14
N GLY A 78 -15.18 -11.21 -14.05
CA GLY A 78 -16.13 -10.59 -14.95
C GLY A 78 -15.47 -9.88 -16.14
N PRO A 79 -16.28 -9.25 -17.01
CA PRO A 79 -15.79 -8.63 -18.23
C PRO A 79 -14.89 -7.43 -17.94
N ALA A 80 -13.79 -7.32 -18.68
CA ALA A 80 -12.90 -6.15 -18.59
C ALA A 80 -13.65 -4.87 -19.00
N ARG A 81 -13.58 -3.87 -18.14
CA ARG A 81 -14.12 -2.51 -18.30
C ARG A 81 -12.95 -1.51 -18.42
N PRO A 82 -13.22 -0.26 -18.81
CA PRO A 82 -12.22 0.80 -18.69
C PRO A 82 -11.72 0.94 -17.25
N VAL A 83 -10.45 1.33 -17.10
CA VAL A 83 -9.84 1.65 -15.80
C VAL A 83 -10.48 2.93 -15.24
N ASP A 84 -10.81 2.94 -13.94
CA ASP A 84 -11.15 4.19 -13.26
C ASP A 84 -9.86 4.87 -12.77
N HIS A 85 -9.33 5.77 -13.62
CA HIS A 85 -8.11 6.52 -13.34
C HIS A 85 -8.21 7.40 -12.07
N ALA A 86 -9.40 7.89 -11.73
CA ALA A 86 -9.58 8.74 -10.55
C ALA A 86 -9.48 7.89 -9.28
N SER A 87 -10.18 6.74 -9.25
CA SER A 87 -10.09 5.79 -8.13
C SER A 87 -8.65 5.34 -7.88
N CYS A 88 -7.90 5.02 -8.94
CA CYS A 88 -6.49 4.62 -8.84
C CYS A 88 -5.60 5.71 -8.23
N ARG A 89 -5.82 6.99 -8.57
CA ARG A 89 -5.06 8.11 -8.00
C ARG A 89 -5.43 8.38 -6.54
N VAL A 90 -6.72 8.30 -6.21
CA VAL A 90 -7.19 8.44 -4.82
C VAL A 90 -6.58 7.35 -3.96
N ALA A 91 -6.65 6.09 -4.42
CA ALA A 91 -6.09 4.97 -3.69
C ALA A 91 -4.56 5.03 -3.58
N ALA A 92 -3.85 5.46 -4.63
CA ALA A 92 -2.42 5.69 -4.56
C ALA A 92 -2.04 6.76 -3.51
N ALA A 93 -2.83 7.83 -3.41
CA ALA A 93 -2.60 8.88 -2.40
C ALA A 93 -2.83 8.36 -0.97
N ALA A 94 -3.87 7.55 -0.75
CA ALA A 94 -4.12 6.89 0.54
C ALA A 94 -2.97 5.93 0.92
N LEU A 95 -2.55 5.08 -0.03
CA LEU A 95 -1.43 4.16 0.16
C LEU A 95 -0.10 4.88 0.44
N GLY A 96 0.10 6.08 -0.11
CA GLY A 96 1.25 6.92 0.23
C GLY A 96 1.26 7.36 1.70
N ARG A 97 0.09 7.67 2.28
CA ARG A 97 -0.04 8.00 3.71
C ARG A 97 0.17 6.77 4.58
N VAL A 98 -0.43 5.63 4.21
CA VAL A 98 -0.21 4.33 4.86
C VAL A 98 1.26 3.95 4.88
N SER A 99 1.95 4.10 3.75
CA SER A 99 3.39 3.83 3.64
C SER A 99 4.20 4.67 4.63
N ALA A 100 3.92 5.98 4.72
CA ALA A 100 4.61 6.87 5.64
C ALA A 100 4.40 6.48 7.11
N VAL A 101 3.18 6.07 7.47
CA VAL A 101 2.84 5.61 8.82
C VAL A 101 3.56 4.29 9.14
N LEU A 102 3.50 3.30 8.26
CA LEU A 102 4.16 2.01 8.45
C LEU A 102 5.70 2.14 8.50
N ALA A 103 6.29 3.02 7.69
CA ALA A 103 7.71 3.30 7.69
C ALA A 103 8.19 3.96 9.00
N ALA A 104 7.31 4.70 9.69
CA ALA A 104 7.56 5.27 11.00
C ALA A 104 7.22 4.31 12.16
N GLY A 105 6.68 3.11 11.86
CA GLY A 105 6.36 2.09 12.84
C GLY A 105 7.61 1.49 13.49
N ALA A 106 7.54 1.24 14.80
CA ALA A 106 8.64 0.64 15.56
C ALA A 106 8.84 -0.87 15.33
N PRO A 107 7.79 -1.71 15.17
CA PRO A 107 7.98 -3.14 14.94
C PRO A 107 8.72 -3.41 13.62
N VAL A 108 9.63 -4.39 13.61
CA VAL A 108 10.49 -4.69 12.44
C VAL A 108 9.69 -5.08 11.18
N TRP A 109 8.46 -5.58 11.35
CA TRP A 109 7.57 -5.94 10.27
C TRP A 109 6.91 -4.72 9.59
N ALA A 110 6.82 -3.57 10.26
CA ALA A 110 6.07 -2.41 9.78
C ALA A 110 6.76 -1.69 8.59
N PRO A 111 8.06 -1.35 8.63
CA PRO A 111 8.70 -0.70 7.47
C PRO A 111 8.66 -1.54 6.18
N PRO A 112 8.90 -2.87 6.20
CA PRO A 112 8.69 -3.71 5.02
C PRO A 112 7.26 -3.72 4.47
N ALA A 113 6.25 -3.60 5.32
CA ALA A 113 4.86 -3.44 4.90
C ALA A 113 4.62 -2.06 4.25
N GLY A 114 5.24 -1.00 4.77
CA GLY A 114 5.21 0.34 4.17
C GLY A 114 5.78 0.37 2.75
N VAL A 115 6.82 -0.43 2.48
CA VAL A 115 7.36 -0.61 1.11
C VAL A 115 6.38 -1.33 0.18
N VAL A 116 5.55 -2.22 0.71
CA VAL A 116 4.50 -2.86 -0.08
C VAL A 116 3.41 -1.85 -0.46
N ALA A 117 2.97 -1.02 0.49
CA ALA A 117 2.00 0.04 0.24
C ALA A 117 2.51 1.05 -0.81
N GLU A 118 3.77 1.48 -0.70
CA GLU A 118 4.42 2.36 -1.68
C GLU A 118 4.43 1.76 -3.09
N LYS A 119 4.87 0.50 -3.22
CA LYS A 119 4.92 -0.18 -4.52
C LYS A 119 3.55 -0.43 -5.13
N LEU A 120 2.52 -0.60 -4.29
CA LEU A 120 1.15 -0.68 -4.77
C LEU A 120 0.68 0.69 -5.26
N ALA A 121 0.96 1.77 -4.53
CA ALA A 121 0.66 3.14 -4.96
C ALA A 121 1.29 3.46 -6.32
N ASP A 122 2.58 3.15 -6.49
CA ASP A 122 3.29 3.33 -7.76
C ASP A 122 2.64 2.55 -8.91
N LEU A 123 2.19 1.32 -8.64
CA LEU A 123 1.50 0.50 -9.63
C LEU A 123 0.16 1.13 -10.03
N LEU A 124 -0.62 1.62 -9.07
CA LEU A 124 -1.89 2.29 -9.34
C LEU A 124 -1.69 3.60 -10.12
N ILE A 125 -0.64 4.37 -9.83
CA ILE A 125 -0.27 5.55 -10.61
C ILE A 125 0.08 5.15 -12.05
N GLN A 126 0.91 4.12 -12.23
CA GLN A 126 1.27 3.61 -13.55
C GLN A 126 0.04 3.18 -14.36
N VAL A 127 -0.92 2.53 -13.71
CA VAL A 127 -2.20 2.17 -14.34
C VAL A 127 -3.06 3.42 -14.63
N ALA A 128 -3.10 4.38 -13.72
CA ALA A 128 -3.84 5.63 -13.90
C ALA A 128 -3.26 6.53 -15.01
N ASP A 129 -1.98 6.39 -15.33
CA ASP A 129 -1.29 7.14 -16.39
C ASP A 129 -1.38 6.47 -17.78
N THR A 130 -1.97 5.27 -17.86
CA THR A 130 -2.31 4.64 -19.15
C THR A 130 -3.24 5.58 -19.95
N PRO A 131 -3.11 5.68 -21.30
CA PRO A 131 -3.87 6.66 -22.08
C PRO A 131 -5.38 6.64 -21.81
N ARG A 132 -5.97 7.84 -21.67
CA ARG A 132 -7.41 8.05 -21.43
C ARG A 132 -8.23 7.46 -22.58
N GLY A 133 -8.73 6.24 -22.38
CA GLY A 133 -9.50 5.46 -23.36
C GLY A 133 -9.05 4.00 -23.51
N GLY A 134 -7.87 3.63 -23.00
CA GLY A 134 -7.29 2.30 -23.21
C GLY A 134 -7.65 1.32 -22.11
N GLN A 135 -8.46 0.31 -22.43
CA GLN A 135 -8.40 -0.96 -21.70
C GLN A 135 -6.93 -1.40 -21.61
N LEU A 136 -6.50 -1.89 -20.45
CA LEU A 136 -5.18 -2.46 -20.32
C LEU A 136 -5.03 -3.63 -21.31
N SER A 137 -3.96 -3.60 -22.11
CA SER A 137 -3.66 -4.69 -23.02
C SER A 137 -3.55 -6.01 -22.24
N PRO A 138 -3.82 -7.18 -22.85
CA PRO A 138 -3.69 -8.47 -22.16
C PRO A 138 -2.32 -8.66 -21.47
N SER A 139 -1.24 -8.21 -22.11
CA SER A 139 0.12 -8.28 -21.54
C SER A 139 0.30 -7.36 -20.33
N ALA A 140 -0.24 -6.13 -20.38
CA ALA A 140 -0.23 -5.20 -19.26
C ALA A 140 -1.06 -5.73 -18.08
N ARG A 141 -2.24 -6.31 -18.35
CA ARG A 141 -3.08 -6.97 -17.33
C ARG A 141 -2.33 -8.08 -16.61
N GLY A 142 -1.73 -9.00 -17.36
CA GLY A 142 -0.93 -10.07 -16.78
C GLY A 142 0.24 -9.56 -15.95
N LEU A 143 0.86 -8.43 -16.33
CA LEU A 143 1.91 -7.81 -15.53
C LEU A 143 1.39 -7.22 -14.22
N VAL A 144 0.26 -6.49 -14.26
CA VAL A 144 -0.40 -5.93 -13.06
C VAL A 144 -0.73 -7.06 -12.08
N VAL A 145 -1.43 -8.10 -12.54
CA VAL A 145 -1.80 -9.27 -11.72
C VAL A 145 -0.56 -9.93 -11.09
N ARG A 146 0.52 -10.15 -11.86
CA ARG A 146 1.76 -10.73 -11.33
C ARG A 146 2.42 -9.84 -10.28
N ARG A 147 2.42 -8.52 -10.48
CA ARG A 147 2.99 -7.56 -9.54
C ARG A 147 2.19 -7.49 -8.25
N VAL A 148 0.86 -7.37 -8.31
CA VAL A 148 0.00 -7.38 -7.11
C VAL A 148 0.15 -8.70 -6.36
N ASN A 149 0.16 -9.85 -7.04
CA ASN A 149 0.42 -11.14 -6.42
C ASN A 149 1.79 -11.23 -5.71
N ALA A 150 2.82 -10.64 -6.30
CA ALA A 150 4.14 -10.58 -5.67
C ALA A 150 4.15 -9.71 -4.42
N LEU A 151 3.44 -8.57 -4.44
CA LEU A 151 3.24 -7.70 -3.28
C LEU A 151 2.48 -8.41 -2.17
N SER A 152 1.37 -9.08 -2.51
CA SER A 152 0.60 -9.90 -1.57
C SER A 152 1.45 -11.02 -0.94
N ARG A 153 2.27 -11.75 -1.73
CA ARG A 153 3.21 -12.74 -1.18
C ARG A 153 4.24 -12.13 -0.24
N ARG A 154 4.75 -10.95 -0.58
CA ARG A 154 5.73 -10.23 0.26
C ARG A 154 5.11 -9.80 1.58
N LEU A 155 3.90 -9.25 1.56
CA LEU A 155 3.21 -8.84 2.77
C LEU A 155 2.95 -10.04 3.69
N ARG A 156 2.52 -11.18 3.13
CA ARG A 156 2.35 -12.44 3.87
C ARG A 156 3.63 -12.99 4.48
N SER A 157 4.80 -12.68 3.91
CA SER A 157 6.06 -13.17 4.47
C SER A 157 6.50 -12.41 5.74
N LEU A 158 5.74 -11.39 6.15
CA LEU A 158 6.03 -10.59 7.35
C LEU A 158 5.47 -11.20 8.64
N GLY A 159 4.57 -12.18 8.56
CA GLY A 159 3.93 -12.87 9.68
C GLY A 159 2.95 -13.94 9.21
#